data_AF-A0A1W2D7H1-F1
#
_entry.id   AF-A0A1W2D7H1-F1
#
_cell.length_a   1.000
_cell.length_b   1.000
_cell.length_c   1.000
_cell.angle_alpha   90.00
_cell.angle_beta   90.00
_cell.angle_gamma   90.00
#
_symmetry.space_group_name_H-M   'P 1'
#
loop_
_entity.id
_entity.type
_entity.pdbx_description
1 polymer ?
#
loop_
_entity_poly.entity_id
_entity_poly.type
_entity_poly.pdbx_seq_one_letter_code
_entity_poly.pdbx_strand_id
1 'polypeptide(L)'
;MQSRHVIELSPSGKTFEASHELLLDAMLASGLPVPFSCRRGACGSCKVKVVSGQYHDKQRDADTPAPSYPLAADEMLLCQSHACSDMRLEIPGWSLDTPALEVGAQVVGQRALSTDIVELVLQPAQPLDVRAGQYVRFQLGNGDSRCFSIANLPALEQGQLVFHIRKVSGGLFSEGVLPALQAGASVTLEGPLGACTWQHEDQHPLVLFATGTGYAGIKPLLLTALARDAEVTLYWGGSSQADFYDHDFLEQASRAHPHFRWYPIRSDQAQVQQAALAHPHRWADTQVYACGNATMISQAREHCIAAGVHPHRFVAEAFVASGTPAAQASSASTLHPELEKVGPRYSLDGMLAAREQSVRAVAAIASQLQVGMTTAQALEMAAQTLQAMGASHTWHPTYIRFGDDTVRTPRQGIDLQRVLRTTDIVVVDVGPVWDGYEGDYGDTFVFGEHALHHACVKALHDVFDETRQAWGRGLTGRELYDFAERSAQAKGWQLERNLAGHRIADFPHVLYGQDKLAEIEIVPSEVVWVLEIQLCHPTEPVGAFFEDILIGEARPVVATAA
;
A
#
# COMPACT_ATOMS: atom_id res chain seq x y z
N MET A 1 24.27 -25.57 -16.50
CA MET A 1 24.22 -24.37 -17.35
C MET A 1 22.80 -23.87 -17.31
N GLN A 2 22.52 -22.73 -16.67
CA GLN A 2 21.20 -22.11 -16.72
C GLN A 2 20.93 -21.72 -18.19
N SER A 3 19.82 -22.18 -18.75
CA SER A 3 19.41 -21.81 -20.11
C SER A 3 19.03 -20.33 -20.11
N ARG A 4 19.78 -19.54 -20.87
CA ARG A 4 19.44 -18.15 -21.17
C ARG A 4 18.61 -18.11 -22.44
N HIS A 5 17.59 -17.27 -22.43
CA HIS A 5 16.67 -17.04 -23.53
C HIS A 5 16.74 -15.60 -24.01
N VAL A 6 16.70 -15.39 -25.32
CA VAL A 6 16.69 -14.07 -25.95
C VAL A 6 15.25 -13.65 -26.23
N ILE A 7 14.86 -12.49 -25.71
CA ILE A 7 13.52 -11.94 -25.85
C ILE A 7 13.58 -10.71 -26.77
N GLU A 8 12.95 -10.78 -27.94
CA GLU A 8 12.84 -9.67 -28.90
C GLU A 8 11.53 -8.90 -28.70
N LEU A 9 11.61 -7.56 -28.66
CA LEU A 9 10.48 -6.67 -28.47
C LEU A 9 10.09 -5.99 -29.79
N SER A 10 8.84 -6.19 -30.21
CA SER A 10 8.26 -5.60 -31.42
C SER A 10 7.40 -4.38 -31.05
N PRO A 11 7.46 -3.26 -31.81
CA PRO A 11 8.16 -3.11 -33.09
C PRO A 11 9.60 -2.61 -33.01
N SER A 12 10.13 -2.29 -31.83
CA SER A 12 11.44 -1.61 -31.68
C SER A 12 12.64 -2.46 -32.13
N GLY A 13 12.50 -3.79 -32.13
CA GLY A 13 13.57 -4.74 -32.42
C GLY A 13 14.62 -4.87 -31.30
N LYS A 14 14.41 -4.20 -30.15
CA LYS A 14 15.31 -4.31 -28.99
C LYS A 14 15.21 -5.70 -28.37
N THR A 15 16.32 -6.17 -27.81
CA THR A 15 16.39 -7.50 -27.17
C THR A 15 16.89 -7.41 -25.73
N PHE A 16 16.49 -8.38 -24.92
CA PHE A 16 17.07 -8.63 -23.59
C PHE A 16 17.22 -10.13 -23.33
N GLU A 17 18.13 -10.49 -22.43
CA GLU A 17 18.33 -11.88 -21.99
C GLU A 17 17.53 -12.14 -20.72
N ALA A 18 16.87 -13.29 -20.65
CA ALA A 18 16.17 -13.77 -19.45
C ALA A 18 16.62 -15.20 -19.12
N SER A 19 16.81 -15.48 -17.83
CA SER A 19 17.11 -16.83 -17.32
C SER A 19 15.92 -17.38 -16.49
N HIS A 20 16.02 -17.33 -15.17
CA HIS A 20 15.06 -17.92 -14.23
C HIS A 20 14.26 -16.84 -13.48
N GLU A 21 14.70 -15.60 -13.56
CA GLU A 21 13.97 -14.42 -13.10
C GLU A 21 12.69 -14.17 -13.90
N LEU A 22 11.81 -13.32 -13.39
CA LEU A 22 10.62 -12.88 -14.12
C LEU A 22 11.04 -12.03 -15.31
N LEU A 23 10.28 -12.11 -16.40
CA LEU A 23 10.52 -11.33 -17.61
C LEU A 23 10.54 -9.82 -17.35
N LEU A 24 9.75 -9.34 -16.38
CA LEU A 24 9.81 -7.93 -15.94
C LEU A 24 11.19 -7.57 -15.37
N ASP A 25 11.73 -8.41 -14.50
CA ASP A 25 12.99 -8.13 -13.81
C ASP A 25 14.18 -8.24 -14.77
N ALA A 26 14.18 -9.23 -15.67
CA ALA A 26 15.18 -9.37 -16.74
C ALA A 26 15.22 -8.14 -17.68
N MET A 27 14.03 -7.65 -18.06
CA MET A 27 13.89 -6.48 -18.92
C MET A 27 14.43 -5.21 -18.23
N LEU A 28 14.08 -5.01 -16.95
CA LEU A 28 14.57 -3.88 -16.15
C LEU A 28 16.07 -3.95 -15.91
N ALA A 29 16.62 -5.13 -15.60
CA ALA A 29 18.05 -5.33 -15.40
C ALA A 29 18.87 -5.05 -16.67
N SER A 30 18.25 -5.21 -17.85
CA SER A 30 18.84 -4.88 -19.14
C SER A 30 18.72 -3.39 -19.50
N GLY A 31 18.16 -2.56 -18.61
CA GLY A 31 18.01 -1.12 -18.80
C GLY A 31 16.89 -0.74 -19.78
N LEU A 32 16.00 -1.67 -20.15
CA LEU A 32 14.87 -1.38 -21.03
C LEU A 32 13.68 -0.85 -20.23
N PRO A 33 13.08 0.28 -20.64
CA PRO A 33 11.94 0.85 -19.94
C PRO A 33 10.70 -0.02 -20.14
N VAL A 34 10.00 -0.31 -19.05
CA VAL A 34 8.73 -1.06 -19.04
C VAL A 34 7.79 -0.44 -18.01
N PRO A 35 6.54 -0.13 -18.37
CA PRO A 35 5.55 0.32 -17.41
C PRO A 35 5.15 -0.83 -16.50
N PHE A 36 5.34 -0.67 -15.20
CA PHE A 36 4.85 -1.59 -14.18
C PHE A 36 4.43 -0.79 -12.95
N SER A 37 3.44 -1.30 -12.21
CA SER A 37 2.95 -0.66 -10.98
C SER A 37 2.85 -1.69 -9.86
N CYS A 38 1.98 -2.69 -10.00
CA CYS A 38 1.65 -3.57 -8.86
C CYS A 38 2.56 -4.78 -8.64
N ARG A 39 3.32 -5.23 -9.66
CA ARG A 39 4.11 -6.50 -9.68
C ARG A 39 3.38 -7.80 -9.29
N ARG A 40 2.07 -7.74 -9.02
CA ARG A 40 1.20 -8.85 -8.58
C ARG A 40 0.13 -9.24 -9.59
N GLY A 41 0.29 -8.79 -10.84
CA GLY A 41 -0.61 -9.13 -11.93
C GLY A 41 -2.02 -8.52 -11.84
N ALA A 42 -2.20 -7.43 -11.09
CA ALA A 42 -3.50 -6.77 -10.90
C ALA A 42 -3.72 -5.53 -11.78
N CYS A 43 -2.66 -4.77 -12.09
CA CYS A 43 -2.77 -3.50 -12.82
C CYS A 43 -2.68 -3.64 -14.35
N GLY A 44 -2.01 -4.68 -14.85
CA GLY A 44 -1.80 -4.91 -16.28
C GLY A 44 -0.85 -3.95 -16.99
N SER A 45 -0.19 -3.02 -16.29
CA SER A 45 0.73 -2.06 -16.91
C SER A 45 1.86 -2.77 -17.69
N CYS A 46 2.34 -3.91 -17.20
CA CYS A 46 3.41 -4.70 -17.83
C CYS A 46 2.90 -5.73 -18.85
N LYS A 47 1.69 -5.52 -19.40
CA LYS A 47 1.09 -6.44 -20.37
C LYS A 47 1.81 -6.37 -21.71
N VAL A 48 2.01 -7.54 -22.30
CA VAL A 48 2.56 -7.73 -23.65
C VAL A 48 1.78 -8.82 -24.38
N LYS A 49 1.86 -8.81 -25.71
CA LYS A 49 1.33 -9.87 -26.55
C LYS A 49 2.46 -10.81 -26.97
N VAL A 50 2.23 -12.12 -26.90
CA VAL A 50 3.18 -13.16 -27.29
C VAL A 50 3.01 -13.42 -28.78
N VAL A 51 4.03 -13.08 -29.57
CA VAL A 51 4.06 -13.32 -31.02
C VAL A 51 4.63 -14.70 -31.32
N SER A 52 5.69 -15.10 -30.60
CA SER A 52 6.29 -16.43 -30.69
C SER A 52 7.08 -16.77 -29.43
N GLY A 53 7.31 -18.06 -29.18
CA GLY A 53 8.06 -18.57 -28.04
C GLY A 53 7.17 -19.17 -26.95
N GLN A 54 7.80 -19.68 -25.89
CA GLN A 54 7.12 -20.34 -24.78
C GLN A 54 7.49 -19.67 -23.45
N TYR A 55 6.51 -19.59 -22.56
CA TYR A 55 6.66 -19.07 -21.21
C TYR A 55 5.91 -19.98 -20.22
N HIS A 56 6.21 -19.80 -18.94
CA HIS A 56 5.40 -20.35 -17.87
C HIS A 56 5.06 -19.25 -16.86
N ASP A 57 3.92 -19.39 -16.21
CA ASP A 57 3.52 -18.48 -15.15
C ASP A 57 4.46 -18.65 -13.93
N LYS A 58 4.63 -17.57 -13.18
CA LYS A 58 5.21 -17.59 -11.85
C LYS A 58 4.48 -18.64 -11.02
N GLN A 59 5.23 -19.54 -10.38
CA GLN A 59 4.62 -20.50 -9.46
C GLN A 59 3.95 -19.74 -8.30
N ARG A 60 2.72 -20.14 -8.00
CA ARG A 60 1.88 -19.55 -6.96
C ARG A 60 1.63 -20.60 -5.90
N ASP A 61 1.71 -20.19 -4.65
CA ASP A 61 1.15 -20.97 -3.57
C ASP A 61 -0.39 -20.97 -3.70
N ALA A 62 -1.04 -22.04 -3.25
CA ALA A 62 -2.48 -22.27 -3.47
C ALA A 62 -3.36 -21.11 -2.99
N ASP A 63 -2.90 -20.35 -1.98
CA ASP A 63 -3.61 -19.24 -1.35
C ASP A 63 -3.21 -17.85 -1.86
N THR A 64 -2.21 -17.77 -2.75
CA THR A 64 -1.85 -16.49 -3.38
C THR A 64 -2.94 -16.10 -4.38
N PRO A 65 -3.58 -14.92 -4.24
CA PRO A 65 -4.60 -14.47 -5.17
C PRO A 65 -4.06 -14.49 -6.60
N ALA A 66 -4.80 -15.11 -7.51
CA ALA A 66 -4.44 -15.15 -8.91
C ALA A 66 -4.27 -13.72 -9.48
N PRO A 67 -3.39 -13.53 -10.48
CA PRO A 67 -3.38 -12.32 -11.28
C PRO A 67 -4.80 -11.98 -11.71
N SER A 68 -5.28 -10.81 -11.29
CA SER A 68 -6.68 -10.40 -11.53
C SER A 68 -6.84 -9.63 -12.84
N TYR A 69 -5.74 -9.21 -13.47
CA TYR A 69 -5.73 -8.56 -14.77
C TYR A 69 -5.99 -9.59 -15.89
N PRO A 70 -6.93 -9.32 -16.82
CA PRO A 70 -7.28 -10.29 -17.85
C PRO A 70 -6.18 -10.34 -18.90
N LEU A 71 -6.02 -11.49 -19.52
CA LEU A 71 -5.15 -11.64 -20.66
C LEU A 71 -5.96 -12.32 -21.78
N ALA A 72 -5.82 -11.81 -23.00
CA ALA A 72 -6.20 -12.59 -24.17
C ALA A 72 -5.32 -13.85 -24.28
N ALA A 73 -5.73 -14.81 -25.11
CA ALA A 73 -5.01 -16.09 -25.25
C ALA A 73 -3.55 -15.92 -25.70
N ASP A 74 -3.25 -14.80 -26.35
CA ASP A 74 -1.93 -14.39 -26.82
C ASP A 74 -1.32 -13.28 -25.98
N GLU A 75 -1.79 -13.00 -24.76
CA GLU A 75 -1.23 -11.98 -23.88
C GLU A 75 -0.63 -12.57 -22.60
N MET A 76 0.38 -11.89 -22.05
CA MET A 76 0.96 -12.21 -20.75
C MET A 76 1.38 -10.97 -19.97
N LEU A 77 1.59 -11.13 -18.65
CA LEU A 77 2.14 -10.09 -17.79
C LEU A 77 3.61 -10.39 -17.53
N LEU A 78 4.50 -9.46 -17.87
CA LEU A 78 5.93 -9.62 -17.63
C LEU A 78 6.24 -9.87 -16.14
N CYS A 79 5.46 -9.28 -15.22
CA CYS A 79 5.63 -9.48 -13.77
C CYS A 79 5.16 -10.84 -13.24
N GLN A 80 4.53 -11.67 -14.08
CA GLN A 80 3.98 -12.98 -13.69
C GLN A 80 4.50 -14.11 -14.56
N SER A 81 5.49 -13.88 -15.43
CA SER A 81 5.90 -14.85 -16.46
C SER A 81 7.41 -15.04 -16.51
N HIS A 82 7.85 -16.27 -16.77
CA HIS A 82 9.24 -16.66 -17.01
C HIS A 82 9.39 -17.21 -18.45
N ALA A 83 10.54 -17.00 -19.08
CA ALA A 83 10.82 -17.54 -20.41
C ALA A 83 11.20 -19.03 -20.35
N CYS A 84 10.67 -19.82 -21.29
CA CYS A 84 11.07 -21.22 -21.52
C CYS A 84 11.86 -21.42 -22.82
N SER A 85 11.81 -20.43 -23.72
CA SER A 85 12.50 -20.40 -25.01
C SER A 85 12.83 -18.96 -25.37
N ASP A 86 13.57 -18.77 -26.46
CA ASP A 86 13.60 -17.45 -27.10
C ASP A 86 12.17 -17.04 -27.47
N MET A 87 11.84 -15.76 -27.27
CA MET A 87 10.48 -15.24 -27.47
C MET A 87 10.50 -13.95 -28.28
N ARG A 88 9.40 -13.70 -28.99
CA ARG A 88 9.09 -12.41 -29.59
C ARG A 88 7.81 -11.87 -28.96
N LEU A 89 7.90 -10.70 -28.35
CA LEU A 89 6.80 -10.05 -27.65
C LEU A 89 6.45 -8.75 -28.36
N GLU A 90 5.16 -8.53 -28.60
CA GLU A 90 4.63 -7.26 -29.09
C GLU A 90 4.19 -6.42 -27.90
N ILE A 91 4.46 -5.12 -27.97
CA ILE A 91 4.12 -4.16 -26.92
C ILE A 91 2.85 -3.39 -27.31
N PRO A 92 1.68 -3.74 -26.75
CA PRO A 92 0.45 -3.02 -27.00
C PRO A 92 0.35 -1.77 -26.12
N GLY A 93 0.28 -0.59 -26.73
CA GLY A 93 -0.11 0.63 -26.04
C GLY A 93 1.00 1.39 -25.29
N TRP A 94 2.26 0.96 -25.39
CA TRP A 94 3.44 1.73 -24.95
C TRP A 94 4.64 1.49 -25.89
N SER A 95 5.67 2.33 -25.85
CA SER A 95 6.81 2.24 -26.77
C SER A 95 8.14 2.36 -26.03
N LEU A 96 9.11 1.56 -26.45
CA LEU A 96 10.51 1.60 -26.01
C LEU A 96 11.31 2.73 -26.68
N ASP A 97 10.76 3.30 -27.73
CA ASP A 97 11.39 4.34 -28.54
C ASP A 97 10.85 5.73 -28.19
N THR A 98 9.93 5.80 -27.22
CA THR A 98 9.67 7.04 -26.49
C THR A 98 10.72 7.12 -25.40
N PRO A 99 11.86 7.82 -25.60
CA PRO A 99 12.72 8.12 -24.47
C PRO A 99 11.85 8.79 -23.41
N ALA A 100 11.95 8.32 -22.17
CA ALA A 100 11.39 9.06 -21.06
C ALA A 100 12.08 10.42 -21.08
N LEU A 101 11.36 11.45 -21.56
CA LEU A 101 11.93 12.79 -21.72
C LEU A 101 12.06 13.34 -20.31
N GLU A 102 13.30 13.45 -19.85
CA GLU A 102 13.58 14.29 -18.70
C GLU A 102 13.41 15.75 -19.16
N VAL A 103 12.41 16.42 -18.63
CA VAL A 103 12.08 17.80 -18.96
C VAL A 103 12.02 18.64 -17.69
N GLY A 104 12.78 19.73 -17.68
CA GLY A 104 12.61 20.76 -16.65
C GLY A 104 11.26 21.46 -16.85
N ALA A 105 10.55 21.74 -15.77
CA ALA A 105 9.31 22.51 -15.80
C ALA A 105 9.32 23.57 -14.70
N GLN A 106 8.66 24.69 -14.97
CA GLN A 106 8.48 25.77 -13.99
C GLN A 106 7.07 25.75 -13.43
N VAL A 107 6.94 25.99 -12.14
CA VAL A 107 5.65 26.18 -11.49
C VAL A 107 5.05 27.50 -11.98
N VAL A 108 3.88 27.42 -12.60
CA VAL A 108 3.08 28.58 -12.99
C VAL A 108 2.29 29.08 -11.79
N GLY A 109 1.71 28.15 -11.03
CA GLY A 109 0.96 28.47 -9.83
C GLY A 109 0.42 27.24 -9.14
N GLN A 110 -0.16 27.48 -7.96
CA GLN A 110 -0.88 26.48 -7.19
C GLN A 110 -2.13 27.10 -6.57
N ARG A 111 -3.18 26.29 -6.40
CA ARG A 111 -4.38 26.69 -5.64
C ARG A 111 -4.97 25.50 -4.90
N ALA A 112 -5.60 25.76 -3.76
CA ALA A 112 -6.39 24.74 -3.08
C ALA A 112 -7.69 24.47 -3.86
N LEU A 113 -7.95 23.20 -4.16
CA LEU A 113 -9.23 22.73 -4.72
C LEU A 113 -10.17 22.26 -3.60
N SER A 114 -9.61 21.68 -2.53
CA SER A 114 -10.30 21.32 -1.28
C SER A 114 -9.36 21.54 -0.09
N THR A 115 -9.79 21.14 1.12
CA THR A 115 -8.96 21.17 2.33
C THR A 115 -7.63 20.42 2.15
N ASP A 116 -7.67 19.29 1.46
CA ASP A 116 -6.55 18.37 1.30
C ASP A 116 -6.13 18.15 -0.15
N ILE A 117 -6.65 18.91 -1.11
CA ILE A 117 -6.30 18.76 -2.54
C ILE A 117 -5.81 20.09 -3.09
N VAL A 118 -4.66 20.04 -3.76
CA VAL A 118 -3.99 21.18 -4.39
C VAL A 118 -3.93 20.95 -5.88
N GLU A 119 -4.33 21.95 -6.65
CA GLU A 119 -3.99 22.07 -8.05
C GLU A 119 -2.58 22.64 -8.18
N LEU A 120 -1.72 21.95 -8.91
CA LEU A 120 -0.39 22.43 -9.29
C LEU A 120 -0.35 22.57 -10.80
N VAL A 121 0.07 23.73 -11.30
CA VAL A 121 0.20 24.01 -12.74
C VAL A 121 1.66 24.22 -13.09
N LEU A 122 2.16 23.45 -14.05
CA LEU A 122 3.55 23.49 -14.51
C LEU A 122 3.62 23.86 -16.00
N GLN A 123 4.62 24.66 -16.35
CA GLN A 123 5.01 24.93 -17.73
C GLN A 123 6.29 24.14 -18.03
N PRO A 124 6.24 23.09 -18.87
CA PRO A 124 7.45 22.38 -19.27
C PRO A 124 8.30 23.27 -20.18
N ALA A 125 9.62 23.18 -20.05
CA ALA A 125 10.58 23.93 -20.87
C ALA A 125 10.50 23.54 -22.36
N GLN A 126 10.01 22.33 -22.64
CA GLN A 126 9.75 21.82 -23.99
C GLN A 126 8.34 21.23 -24.02
N PRO A 127 7.57 21.42 -25.10
CA PRO A 127 6.26 20.78 -25.23
C PRO A 127 6.37 19.27 -25.12
N LEU A 128 5.50 18.67 -24.30
CA LEU A 128 5.33 17.22 -24.23
C LEU A 128 4.12 16.80 -25.08
N ASP A 129 4.28 15.75 -25.89
CA ASP A 129 3.17 15.13 -26.60
C ASP A 129 2.43 14.16 -25.68
N VAL A 130 1.45 14.67 -24.94
CA VAL A 130 0.73 13.94 -23.89
C VAL A 130 -0.58 13.38 -24.43
N ARG A 131 -0.75 12.05 -24.32
CA ARG A 131 -2.04 11.41 -24.56
C ARG A 131 -2.94 11.52 -23.33
N ALA A 132 -4.24 11.73 -23.55
CA ALA A 132 -5.23 11.76 -22.48
C ALA A 132 -5.17 10.50 -21.62
N GLY A 133 -5.00 10.67 -20.31
CA GLY A 133 -4.85 9.59 -19.31
C GLY A 133 -3.42 9.30 -18.88
N GLN A 134 -2.41 9.90 -19.53
CA GLN A 134 -1.01 9.76 -19.12
C GLN A 134 -0.67 10.55 -17.85
N TYR A 135 0.44 10.15 -17.24
CA TYR A 135 1.02 10.79 -16.07
C TYR A 135 2.48 11.17 -16.33
N VAL A 136 3.07 11.96 -15.43
CA VAL A 136 4.52 12.17 -15.38
C VAL A 136 5.05 11.78 -14.03
N ARG A 137 6.34 11.48 -13.98
CA ARG A 137 7.09 11.21 -12.77
C ARG A 137 7.85 12.47 -12.37
N PHE A 138 7.55 13.01 -11.20
CA PHE A 138 8.27 14.12 -10.60
C PHE A 138 9.54 13.58 -9.98
N GLN A 139 10.69 14.09 -10.40
CA GLN A 139 11.97 13.81 -9.77
C GLN A 139 12.15 14.73 -8.56
N LEU A 140 12.48 14.13 -7.43
CA LEU A 140 12.71 14.84 -6.18
C LEU A 140 14.22 14.98 -5.95
N GLY A 141 14.62 16.03 -5.23
CA GLY A 141 16.04 16.33 -4.99
C GLY A 141 16.80 15.24 -4.24
N ASN A 142 16.09 14.30 -3.60
CA ASN A 142 16.66 13.15 -2.91
C ASN A 142 16.77 11.89 -3.80
N GLY A 143 16.48 11.98 -5.10
CA GLY A 143 16.49 10.84 -6.02
C GLY A 143 15.20 10.00 -6.00
N ASP A 144 14.25 10.31 -5.12
CA ASP A 144 12.92 9.72 -5.17
C ASP A 144 12.11 10.27 -6.33
N SER A 145 11.02 9.59 -6.64
CA SER A 145 10.06 10.10 -7.58
C SER A 145 8.61 9.85 -7.17
N ARG A 146 7.71 10.67 -7.70
CA ARG A 146 6.26 10.53 -7.51
C ARG A 146 5.52 10.62 -8.84
N CYS A 147 4.58 9.72 -9.07
CA CYS A 147 3.77 9.73 -10.28
C CYS A 147 2.50 10.55 -10.06
N PHE A 148 2.26 11.55 -10.92
CA PHE A 148 1.02 12.33 -10.89
C PHE A 148 0.39 12.37 -12.28
N SER A 149 -0.88 11.97 -12.36
CA SER A 149 -1.66 12.06 -13.59
C SER A 149 -1.83 13.50 -14.02
N ILE A 150 -1.68 13.73 -15.33
CA ILE A 150 -1.94 15.03 -15.94
C ILE A 150 -3.46 15.16 -16.04
N ALA A 151 -4.04 16.19 -15.41
CA ALA A 151 -5.48 16.37 -15.24
C ALA A 151 -6.15 17.17 -16.37
N ASN A 152 -5.37 17.74 -17.29
CA ASN A 152 -5.84 18.53 -18.42
C ASN A 152 -5.45 17.91 -19.77
N LEU A 153 -5.82 18.60 -20.86
CA LEU A 153 -5.32 18.32 -22.21
C LEU A 153 -4.30 19.41 -22.59
N PRO A 154 -2.99 19.17 -22.45
CA PRO A 154 -1.98 20.23 -22.61
C PRO A 154 -2.04 20.96 -23.96
N ALA A 155 -2.44 20.26 -25.03
CA ALA A 155 -2.64 20.84 -26.36
C ALA A 155 -3.70 21.95 -26.41
N LEU A 156 -4.66 21.95 -25.48
CA LEU A 156 -5.71 22.97 -25.37
C LEU A 156 -5.33 24.11 -24.40
N GLU A 157 -4.26 23.93 -23.63
CA GLU A 157 -3.85 24.83 -22.53
C GLU A 157 -2.39 25.29 -22.68
N GLN A 158 -1.99 25.64 -23.90
CA GLN A 158 -0.66 26.22 -24.18
C GLN A 158 0.52 25.35 -23.72
N GLY A 159 0.32 24.03 -23.65
CA GLY A 159 1.32 23.07 -23.18
C GLY A 159 1.48 23.01 -21.65
N GLN A 160 0.63 23.68 -20.88
CA GLN A 160 0.64 23.59 -19.41
C GLN A 160 0.19 22.21 -18.96
N LEU A 161 0.80 21.72 -17.88
CA LEU A 161 0.46 20.47 -17.22
C LEU A 161 -0.23 20.79 -15.89
N VAL A 162 -1.46 20.31 -15.73
CA VAL A 162 -2.25 20.49 -14.50
C VAL A 162 -2.27 19.20 -13.70
N PHE A 163 -2.10 19.28 -12.39
CA PHE A 163 -2.10 18.13 -11.48
C PHE A 163 -3.06 18.37 -10.32
N HIS A 164 -3.79 17.34 -9.88
CA HIS A 164 -4.55 17.39 -8.63
C HIS A 164 -3.89 16.48 -7.60
N ILE A 165 -3.30 17.08 -6.58
CA ILE A 165 -2.43 16.40 -5.62
C ILE A 165 -3.11 16.39 -4.26
N ARG A 166 -3.34 15.19 -3.71
CA ARG A 166 -3.84 15.03 -2.34
C ARG A 166 -2.70 15.21 -1.35
N LYS A 167 -2.96 15.95 -0.27
CA LYS A 167 -2.13 16.04 0.92
C LYS A 167 -2.27 14.76 1.72
N VAL A 168 -1.20 14.00 1.77
CA VAL A 168 -1.06 12.81 2.61
C VAL A 168 -0.26 13.22 3.84
N SER A 169 -0.81 12.95 5.03
CA SER A 169 -0.13 13.24 6.29
C SER A 169 1.14 12.40 6.42
N GLY A 170 2.26 13.03 6.77
CA GLY A 170 3.60 12.41 6.75
C GLY A 170 4.18 12.23 5.34
N GLY A 171 3.48 12.68 4.29
CA GLY A 171 3.89 12.46 2.91
C GLY A 171 5.05 13.36 2.47
N LEU A 172 6.19 12.75 2.12
CA LEU A 172 7.40 13.43 1.63
C LEU A 172 7.12 14.54 0.61
N PHE A 173 6.32 14.22 -0.41
CA PHE A 173 6.02 15.18 -1.47
C PHE A 173 4.97 16.20 -1.05
N SER A 174 3.82 15.75 -0.56
CA SER A 174 2.66 16.62 -0.41
C SER A 174 2.72 17.55 0.80
N GLU A 175 3.43 17.18 1.86
CA GLU A 175 3.67 18.05 3.03
C GLU A 175 5.05 18.71 3.00
N GLY A 176 6.06 18.03 2.45
CA GLY A 176 7.43 18.56 2.37
C GLY A 176 7.68 19.44 1.14
N VAL A 177 7.58 18.85 -0.05
CA VAL A 177 8.00 19.50 -1.31
C VAL A 177 6.94 20.47 -1.83
N LEU A 178 5.68 20.06 -1.86
CA LEU A 178 4.58 20.78 -2.50
C LEU A 178 4.38 22.21 -1.94
N PRO A 179 4.42 22.46 -0.62
CA PRO A 179 4.28 23.83 -0.11
C PRO A 179 5.40 24.79 -0.58
N ALA A 180 6.58 24.25 -0.90
CA ALA A 180 7.71 25.02 -1.42
C ALA A 180 7.64 25.26 -2.94
N LEU A 181 6.77 24.54 -3.67
CA LEU A 181 6.53 24.71 -5.11
C LEU A 181 5.65 25.94 -5.38
N GLN A 182 6.20 27.13 -5.09
CA GLN A 182 5.59 28.41 -5.44
C GLN A 182 5.90 28.79 -6.89
N ALA A 183 5.15 29.76 -7.44
CA ALA A 183 5.37 30.24 -8.81
C ALA A 183 6.84 30.63 -9.06
N GLY A 184 7.40 30.14 -10.17
CA GLY A 184 8.81 30.29 -10.54
C GLY A 184 9.74 29.18 -10.03
N ALA A 185 9.30 28.32 -9.10
CA ALA A 185 10.07 27.14 -8.71
C ALA A 185 10.27 26.19 -9.91
N SER A 186 11.39 25.49 -9.95
CA SER A 186 11.69 24.53 -11.00
C SER A 186 11.57 23.10 -10.48
N VAL A 187 11.04 22.22 -11.31
CA VAL A 187 10.95 20.78 -11.07
C VAL A 187 11.46 20.02 -12.28
N THR A 188 11.96 18.81 -12.06
CA THR A 188 12.33 17.89 -13.15
C THR A 188 11.26 16.82 -13.28
N LEU A 189 10.76 16.63 -14.50
CA LEU A 189 9.73 15.65 -14.82
C LEU A 189 10.30 14.59 -15.76
N GLU A 190 9.83 13.36 -15.63
CA GLU A 190 10.08 12.27 -16.55
C GLU A 190 8.75 11.79 -17.13
N GLY A 191 8.61 11.84 -18.46
CA GLY A 191 7.44 11.32 -19.16
C GLY A 191 7.17 11.99 -20.51
N PRO A 192 5.95 11.84 -21.07
CA PRO A 192 4.77 11.22 -20.45
C PRO A 192 4.85 9.69 -20.34
N LEU A 193 4.18 9.14 -19.34
CA LEU A 193 4.14 7.72 -18.97
C LEU A 193 2.68 7.24 -18.83
N GLY A 194 2.48 5.92 -18.79
CA GLY A 194 1.18 5.30 -18.52
C GLY A 194 0.47 4.77 -19.77
N ALA A 195 -0.21 3.64 -19.59
CA ALA A 195 -0.90 2.90 -20.66
C ALA A 195 -2.43 3.08 -20.63
N CYS A 196 -2.98 3.58 -19.52
CA CYS A 196 -4.40 3.93 -19.39
C CYS A 196 -4.74 5.20 -20.16
N THR A 197 -4.59 5.15 -21.47
CA THR A 197 -4.78 6.28 -22.37
C THR A 197 -6.03 6.13 -23.20
N TRP A 198 -6.51 7.23 -23.78
CA TRP A 198 -7.59 7.17 -24.76
C TRP A 198 -7.24 6.18 -25.87
N GLN A 199 -8.09 5.16 -26.00
CA GLN A 199 -8.06 4.12 -27.02
C GLN A 199 -9.35 4.30 -27.81
N HIS A 200 -9.37 5.06 -28.91
CA HIS A 200 -10.53 4.90 -29.78
C HIS A 200 -10.33 5.24 -31.25
N GLU A 201 -10.66 4.24 -32.06
CA GLU A 201 -10.92 4.31 -33.51
C GLU A 201 -12.41 4.07 -33.84
N ASP A 202 -13.26 3.69 -32.87
CA ASP A 202 -14.70 3.39 -33.06
C ASP A 202 -15.61 4.28 -32.17
N GLN A 203 -16.94 4.24 -32.34
CA GLN A 203 -17.91 5.08 -31.60
C GLN A 203 -18.61 4.34 -30.43
N HIS A 204 -17.85 3.81 -29.48
CA HIS A 204 -18.40 3.12 -28.29
C HIS A 204 -18.80 4.08 -27.14
N PRO A 205 -19.90 3.80 -26.41
CA PRO A 205 -20.21 4.47 -25.14
C PRO A 205 -19.11 4.25 -24.10
N LEU A 206 -18.92 5.24 -23.24
CA LEU A 206 -17.87 5.27 -22.22
C LEU A 206 -18.45 5.22 -20.82
N VAL A 207 -17.87 4.38 -19.97
CA VAL A 207 -18.07 4.44 -18.51
C VAL A 207 -16.73 4.72 -17.84
N LEU A 208 -16.70 5.80 -17.05
CA LEU A 208 -15.51 6.26 -16.35
C LEU A 208 -15.68 6.04 -14.85
N PHE A 209 -14.69 5.42 -14.22
CA PHE A 209 -14.64 5.22 -12.77
C PHE A 209 -13.46 5.96 -12.16
N ALA A 210 -13.73 6.76 -11.13
CA ALA A 210 -12.70 7.43 -10.34
C ALA A 210 -12.94 7.25 -8.84
N THR A 211 -11.87 7.18 -8.05
CA THR A 211 -11.95 7.38 -6.58
C THR A 211 -10.92 8.39 -6.13
N GLY A 212 -11.31 9.35 -5.28
CA GLY A 212 -10.41 10.39 -4.78
C GLY A 212 -9.73 11.15 -5.92
N THR A 213 -8.41 11.33 -5.86
CA THR A 213 -7.61 11.99 -6.91
C THR A 213 -7.42 11.14 -8.17
N GLY A 214 -7.90 9.90 -8.22
CA GLY A 214 -7.99 9.13 -9.48
C GLY A 214 -8.79 9.87 -10.56
N TYR A 215 -9.64 10.82 -10.17
CA TYR A 215 -10.30 11.76 -11.07
C TYR A 215 -9.31 12.55 -11.95
N ALA A 216 -8.10 12.88 -11.46
CA ALA A 216 -7.07 13.53 -12.27
C ALA A 216 -6.66 12.67 -13.48
N GLY A 217 -6.57 11.34 -13.34
CA GLY A 217 -6.29 10.45 -14.47
C GLY A 217 -7.47 10.28 -15.43
N ILE A 218 -8.70 10.41 -14.92
CA ILE A 218 -9.94 10.29 -15.71
C ILE A 218 -10.31 11.59 -16.44
N LYS A 219 -10.03 12.76 -15.85
CA LYS A 219 -10.46 14.05 -16.38
C LYS A 219 -10.03 14.31 -17.84
N PRO A 220 -8.80 14.01 -18.29
CA PRO A 220 -8.43 14.14 -19.70
C PRO A 220 -9.24 13.23 -20.63
N LEU A 221 -9.58 12.01 -20.18
CA LEU A 221 -10.41 11.08 -20.94
C LEU A 221 -11.84 11.62 -21.06
N LEU A 222 -12.38 12.18 -19.98
CA LEU A 222 -13.67 12.88 -19.98
C LEU A 222 -13.65 14.08 -20.94
N LEU A 223 -12.66 14.98 -20.82
CA LEU A 223 -12.53 16.15 -21.70
C LEU A 223 -12.46 15.74 -23.18
N THR A 224 -11.74 14.65 -23.46
CA THR A 224 -11.64 14.06 -24.79
C THR A 224 -12.99 13.53 -25.29
N ALA A 225 -13.76 12.86 -24.43
CA ALA A 225 -15.11 12.38 -24.75
C ALA A 225 -16.07 13.54 -25.03
N LEU A 226 -16.05 14.58 -24.19
CA LEU A 226 -16.89 15.78 -24.35
C LEU A 226 -16.58 16.53 -25.65
N ALA A 227 -15.31 16.69 -26.00
CA ALA A 227 -14.88 17.35 -27.25
C ALA A 227 -15.33 16.57 -28.51
N ARG A 228 -15.57 15.27 -28.37
CA ARG A 228 -16.05 14.39 -29.45
C ARG A 228 -17.56 14.13 -29.40
N ASP A 229 -18.27 14.75 -28.45
CA ASP A 229 -19.69 14.51 -28.17
C ASP A 229 -20.04 13.02 -27.98
N ALA A 230 -19.11 12.26 -27.38
CA ALA A 230 -19.30 10.84 -27.12
C ALA A 230 -20.29 10.59 -25.97
N GLU A 231 -21.02 9.47 -26.02
CA GLU A 231 -21.83 8.99 -24.90
C GLU A 231 -20.92 8.60 -23.75
N VAL A 232 -21.02 9.31 -22.61
CA VAL A 232 -20.10 9.10 -21.48
C VAL A 232 -20.80 9.27 -20.14
N THR A 233 -20.53 8.32 -19.22
CA THR A 233 -20.98 8.41 -17.84
C THR A 233 -19.80 8.32 -16.87
N LEU A 234 -19.68 9.28 -15.95
CA LEU A 234 -18.68 9.28 -14.88
C LEU A 234 -19.29 8.86 -13.53
N TYR A 235 -18.66 7.89 -12.87
CA TYR A 235 -18.90 7.57 -11.47
C TYR A 235 -17.68 7.94 -10.65
N TRP A 236 -17.82 8.93 -9.76
CA TRP A 236 -16.72 9.41 -8.93
C TRP A 236 -17.00 9.10 -7.46
N GLY A 237 -16.12 8.32 -6.84
CA GLY A 237 -16.18 7.95 -5.42
C GLY A 237 -15.36 8.87 -4.53
N GLY A 238 -15.93 9.31 -3.41
CA GLY A 238 -15.26 10.13 -2.38
C GLY A 238 -15.74 9.77 -0.97
N SER A 239 -14.94 10.03 0.07
CA SER A 239 -15.33 9.78 1.47
C SER A 239 -16.10 10.95 2.08
N SER A 240 -15.90 12.15 1.52
CA SER A 240 -16.52 13.39 1.97
C SER A 240 -17.06 14.20 0.78
N GLN A 241 -17.90 15.20 1.06
CA GLN A 241 -18.40 16.11 0.02
C GLN A 241 -17.25 16.92 -0.61
N ALA A 242 -16.21 17.22 0.16
CA ALA A 242 -15.06 18.00 -0.27
C ALA A 242 -14.18 17.25 -1.29
N ASP A 243 -14.32 15.92 -1.41
CA ASP A 243 -13.60 15.13 -2.41
C ASP A 243 -14.11 15.37 -3.84
N PHE A 244 -15.32 15.89 -4.01
CA PHE A 244 -15.91 16.22 -5.31
C PHE A 244 -15.56 17.66 -5.72
N TYR A 245 -14.28 17.99 -5.68
CA TYR A 245 -13.77 19.36 -5.81
C TYR A 245 -13.97 19.99 -7.21
N ASP A 246 -14.31 19.20 -8.22
CA ASP A 246 -14.60 19.68 -9.59
C ASP A 246 -16.11 19.62 -9.92
N HIS A 247 -16.95 19.56 -8.89
CA HIS A 247 -18.41 19.44 -8.99
C HIS A 247 -19.03 20.48 -9.94
N ASP A 248 -18.65 21.75 -9.82
CA ASP A 248 -19.27 22.82 -10.61
C ASP A 248 -18.96 22.70 -12.10
N PHE A 249 -17.73 22.28 -12.45
CA PHE A 249 -17.37 21.96 -13.83
C PHE A 249 -18.20 20.79 -14.36
N LEU A 250 -18.34 19.71 -13.58
CA LEU A 250 -19.10 18.52 -13.98
C LEU A 250 -20.60 18.83 -14.15
N GLU A 251 -21.17 19.65 -13.27
CA GLU A 251 -22.54 20.15 -13.39
C GLU A 251 -22.75 20.99 -14.65
N GLN A 252 -21.83 21.91 -14.95
CA GLN A 252 -21.91 22.74 -16.15
C GLN A 252 -21.76 21.89 -17.42
N ALA A 253 -20.79 20.96 -17.44
CA ALA A 253 -20.57 20.06 -18.55
C ALA A 253 -21.79 19.15 -18.79
N SER A 254 -22.41 18.62 -17.73
CA SER A 254 -23.63 17.79 -17.81
C SER A 254 -24.80 18.54 -18.44
N ARG A 255 -24.92 19.85 -18.19
CA ARG A 255 -25.94 20.70 -18.83
C ARG A 255 -25.61 21.04 -20.28
N ALA A 256 -24.32 21.19 -20.60
CA ALA A 256 -23.86 21.56 -21.94
C ALA A 256 -23.83 20.38 -22.92
N HIS A 257 -23.62 19.16 -22.43
CA HIS A 257 -23.47 17.95 -23.24
C HIS A 257 -24.56 16.92 -22.92
N PRO A 258 -25.60 16.77 -23.76
CA PRO A 258 -26.74 15.88 -23.50
C PRO A 258 -26.37 14.39 -23.32
N HIS A 259 -25.23 13.98 -23.88
CA HIS A 259 -24.72 12.61 -23.82
C HIS A 259 -23.78 12.36 -22.62
N PHE A 260 -23.53 13.38 -21.80
CA PHE A 260 -22.72 13.26 -20.58
C PHE A 260 -23.60 13.18 -19.34
N ARG A 261 -23.28 12.22 -18.47
CA ARG A 261 -23.85 12.11 -17.12
C ARG A 261 -22.74 11.89 -16.12
N TRP A 262 -22.93 12.36 -14.89
CA TRP A 262 -22.01 12.06 -13.81
C TRP A 262 -22.74 11.83 -12.50
N TYR A 263 -22.14 11.02 -11.63
CA TYR A 263 -22.70 10.65 -10.33
C TYR A 263 -21.63 10.72 -9.24
N PRO A 264 -21.76 11.62 -8.25
CA PRO A 264 -20.94 11.59 -7.04
C PRO A 264 -21.44 10.47 -6.12
N ILE A 265 -20.55 9.56 -5.75
CA ILE A 265 -20.86 8.41 -4.90
C ILE A 265 -20.08 8.54 -3.60
N ARG A 266 -20.77 8.72 -2.47
CA ARG A 266 -20.10 8.70 -1.17
C ARG A 266 -19.80 7.27 -0.74
N SER A 267 -18.61 7.05 -0.19
CA SER A 267 -18.15 5.71 0.20
C SER A 267 -18.98 5.07 1.32
N ASP A 268 -19.72 5.86 2.10
CA ASP A 268 -20.68 5.41 3.12
C ASP A 268 -22.03 4.98 2.53
N GLN A 269 -22.32 5.32 1.26
CA GLN A 269 -23.59 5.01 0.59
C GLN A 269 -23.49 3.79 -0.32
N ALA A 270 -22.48 3.78 -1.20
CA ALA A 270 -22.29 2.72 -2.19
C ALA A 270 -20.87 2.72 -2.73
N GLN A 271 -20.51 1.63 -3.40
CA GLN A 271 -19.32 1.58 -4.24
C GLN A 271 -19.65 2.01 -5.67
N VAL A 272 -18.71 2.68 -6.35
CA VAL A 272 -18.93 3.24 -7.70
C VAL A 272 -19.41 2.20 -8.71
N GLN A 273 -18.86 0.98 -8.66
CA GLN A 273 -19.23 -0.12 -9.55
C GLN A 273 -20.65 -0.64 -9.30
N GLN A 274 -21.10 -0.68 -8.03
CA GLN A 274 -22.45 -1.09 -7.68
C GLN A 274 -23.46 -0.06 -8.18
N ALA A 275 -23.16 1.22 -7.99
CA ALA A 275 -23.97 2.31 -8.51
C ALA A 275 -24.06 2.28 -10.04
N ALA A 276 -22.96 1.97 -10.73
CA ALA A 276 -22.97 1.87 -12.18
C ALA A 276 -23.84 0.72 -12.70
N LEU A 277 -23.80 -0.44 -12.05
CA LEU A 277 -24.65 -1.59 -12.42
C LEU A 277 -26.15 -1.33 -12.24
N ALA A 278 -26.53 -0.39 -11.39
CA ALA A 278 -27.93 0.02 -11.22
C ALA A 278 -28.45 0.90 -12.38
N HIS A 279 -27.57 1.39 -13.25
CA HIS A 279 -27.92 2.21 -14.41
C HIS A 279 -27.92 1.37 -15.71
N PRO A 280 -28.77 1.71 -16.69
CA PRO A 280 -28.89 0.94 -17.92
C PRO A 280 -27.74 1.25 -18.90
N HIS A 281 -26.61 0.58 -18.76
CA HIS A 281 -25.49 0.64 -19.70
C HIS A 281 -25.50 -0.51 -20.70
N ARG A 282 -25.06 -0.23 -21.93
CA ARG A 282 -24.83 -1.26 -22.97
C ARG A 282 -23.45 -1.89 -22.79
N TRP A 283 -23.29 -2.66 -21.71
CA TRP A 283 -21.97 -3.15 -21.26
C TRP A 283 -21.17 -3.89 -22.34
N ALA A 284 -21.80 -4.71 -23.18
CA ALA A 284 -21.14 -5.41 -24.29
C ALA A 284 -20.44 -4.47 -25.29
N ASP A 285 -21.01 -3.28 -25.49
CA ASP A 285 -20.52 -2.27 -26.43
C ASP A 285 -19.71 -1.16 -25.73
N THR A 286 -19.54 -1.22 -24.42
CA THR A 286 -18.96 -0.11 -23.63
C THR A 286 -17.44 -0.22 -23.52
N GLN A 287 -16.77 0.93 -23.65
CA GLN A 287 -15.37 1.12 -23.25
C GLN A 287 -15.33 1.66 -21.82
N VAL A 288 -14.57 0.99 -20.95
CA VAL A 288 -14.44 1.37 -19.54
C VAL A 288 -13.04 1.88 -19.26
N TYR A 289 -12.97 3.01 -18.56
CA TYR A 289 -11.74 3.53 -17.97
C TYR A 289 -11.88 3.67 -16.46
N ALA A 290 -10.91 3.19 -15.69
CA ALA A 290 -10.92 3.30 -14.23
C ALA A 290 -9.59 3.83 -13.67
N CYS A 291 -9.63 4.75 -12.71
CA CYS A 291 -8.43 5.26 -12.06
C CYS A 291 -8.63 5.55 -10.57
N GLY A 292 -7.64 5.20 -9.76
CA GLY A 292 -7.63 5.46 -8.32
C GLY A 292 -7.30 4.22 -7.48
N ASN A 293 -8.10 3.93 -6.47
CA ASN A 293 -7.83 2.87 -5.50
C ASN A 293 -7.83 1.48 -6.17
N ALA A 294 -6.81 0.67 -5.89
CA ALA A 294 -6.63 -0.64 -6.51
C ALA A 294 -7.77 -1.63 -6.21
N THR A 295 -8.37 -1.59 -5.02
CA THR A 295 -9.53 -2.41 -4.64
C THR A 295 -10.74 -2.03 -5.48
N MET A 296 -11.01 -0.72 -5.64
CA MET A 296 -12.09 -0.25 -6.51
C MET A 296 -11.89 -0.74 -7.94
N ILE A 297 -10.68 -0.62 -8.49
CA ILE A 297 -10.38 -1.05 -9.87
C ILE A 297 -10.64 -2.55 -10.04
N SER A 298 -10.14 -3.38 -9.11
CA SER A 298 -10.32 -4.83 -9.16
C SER A 298 -11.81 -5.20 -9.14
N GLN A 299 -12.59 -4.59 -8.25
CA GLN A 299 -14.03 -4.86 -8.13
C GLN A 299 -14.81 -4.32 -9.34
N ALA A 300 -14.55 -3.10 -9.78
CA ALA A 300 -15.22 -2.51 -10.94
C ALA A 300 -15.02 -3.37 -12.18
N ARG A 301 -13.81 -3.90 -12.36
CA ARG A 301 -13.48 -4.81 -13.45
C ARG A 301 -14.29 -6.09 -13.41
N GLU A 302 -14.31 -6.79 -12.28
CA GLU A 302 -15.07 -8.02 -12.10
C GLU A 302 -16.55 -7.81 -12.44
N HIS A 303 -17.15 -6.78 -11.86
CA HIS A 303 -18.56 -6.44 -12.05
C HIS A 303 -18.89 -6.05 -13.49
N CYS A 304 -18.07 -5.22 -14.13
CA CYS A 304 -18.28 -4.79 -15.51
C CYS A 304 -18.20 -5.96 -16.49
N ILE A 305 -17.24 -6.88 -16.29
CA ILE A 305 -17.10 -8.07 -17.14
C ILE A 305 -18.26 -9.03 -16.91
N ALA A 306 -18.66 -9.26 -15.66
CA ALA A 306 -19.85 -10.05 -15.36
C ALA A 306 -21.12 -9.45 -16.01
N ALA A 307 -21.19 -8.13 -16.15
CA ALA A 307 -22.27 -7.43 -16.83
C ALA A 307 -22.16 -7.41 -18.37
N GLY A 308 -21.03 -7.86 -18.93
CA GLY A 308 -20.84 -8.06 -20.37
C GLY A 308 -19.71 -7.28 -21.03
N VAL A 309 -18.96 -6.43 -20.31
CA VAL A 309 -17.82 -5.69 -20.89
C VAL A 309 -16.76 -6.66 -21.37
N HIS A 310 -16.31 -6.50 -22.62
CA HIS A 310 -15.19 -7.29 -23.13
C HIS A 310 -13.90 -6.97 -22.36
N PRO A 311 -13.08 -7.98 -21.96
CA PRO A 311 -11.91 -7.74 -21.12
C PRO A 311 -10.92 -6.70 -21.65
N HIS A 312 -10.71 -6.66 -22.98
CA HIS A 312 -9.81 -5.70 -23.63
C HIS A 312 -10.36 -4.25 -23.66
N ARG A 313 -11.66 -4.07 -23.38
CA ARG A 313 -12.33 -2.77 -23.28
C ARG A 313 -12.40 -2.25 -21.84
N PHE A 314 -11.76 -2.92 -20.89
CA PHE A 314 -11.58 -2.40 -19.53
C PHE A 314 -10.12 -1.98 -19.34
N VAL A 315 -9.86 -0.68 -19.33
CA VAL A 315 -8.52 -0.10 -19.19
C VAL A 315 -8.45 0.65 -17.86
N ALA A 316 -7.39 0.48 -17.09
CA ALA A 316 -7.30 1.11 -15.78
C ALA A 316 -5.88 1.47 -15.36
N GLU A 317 -5.76 2.42 -14.43
CA GLU A 317 -4.52 2.78 -13.76
C GLU A 317 -4.75 2.85 -12.25
N ALA A 318 -3.95 2.13 -11.47
CA ALA A 318 -4.07 2.11 -10.02
C ALA A 318 -3.08 3.11 -9.39
N PHE A 319 -3.59 3.95 -8.50
CA PHE A 319 -2.74 4.80 -7.66
C PHE A 319 -2.22 3.94 -6.52
N VAL A 320 -1.00 3.45 -6.72
CA VAL A 320 -0.21 2.77 -5.72
C VAL A 320 0.75 3.79 -5.13
N ALA A 321 0.98 3.76 -3.82
CA ALA A 321 2.00 4.60 -3.20
C ALA A 321 3.33 4.35 -3.92
N SER A 322 3.85 5.36 -4.61
CA SER A 322 5.10 5.28 -5.35
C SER A 322 6.23 5.81 -4.50
N GLY A 323 7.24 4.98 -4.24
CA GLY A 323 8.49 5.35 -3.62
C GLY A 323 9.32 4.09 -3.37
N THR A 324 10.52 4.02 -3.94
CA THR A 324 11.60 3.27 -3.29
C THR A 324 12.01 4.15 -2.12
N PRO A 325 12.00 3.72 -0.86
CA PRO A 325 12.75 4.42 0.16
C PRO A 325 14.22 4.37 -0.27
N ALA A 326 14.87 5.51 -0.36
CA ALA A 326 16.26 5.61 -0.80
C ALA A 326 17.16 4.54 -0.16
N ALA A 327 17.93 3.83 -0.99
CA ALA A 327 19.25 3.39 -0.57
C ALA A 327 20.05 4.67 -0.30
N GLN A 328 20.09 5.09 0.97
CA GLN A 328 20.78 6.28 1.43
C GLN A 328 22.26 6.25 1.05
N ALA A 329 22.70 7.21 0.24
CA ALA A 329 23.98 7.87 0.51
C ALA A 329 23.69 9.11 1.37
N SER A 330 23.56 8.88 2.67
CA SER A 330 23.89 9.80 3.78
C SER A 330 23.49 11.28 3.64
N SER A 331 22.30 11.62 4.14
CA SER A 331 22.17 12.71 5.11
C SER A 331 21.69 12.07 6.42
N ALA A 332 22.48 12.22 7.49
CA ALA A 332 22.38 11.46 8.75
C ALA A 332 20.96 10.97 9.09
N SER A 333 20.80 9.65 9.00
CA SER A 333 19.77 8.89 9.71
C SER A 333 19.61 9.42 11.14
N THR A 334 18.39 9.83 11.52
CA THR A 334 18.02 10.00 12.94
C THR A 334 17.98 8.68 13.68
N LEU A 335 17.92 7.55 12.93
CA LEU A 335 18.10 6.22 13.50
C LEU A 335 19.55 6.04 13.93
N HIS A 336 19.73 5.48 15.11
CA HIS A 336 21.05 5.11 15.60
C HIS A 336 21.74 4.15 14.59
N PRO A 337 22.95 4.46 14.11
CA PRO A 337 23.55 3.79 12.95
C PRO A 337 23.87 2.30 13.16
N GLU A 338 24.03 1.88 14.42
CA GLU A 338 24.28 0.49 14.78
C GLU A 338 22.99 -0.21 15.26
N LEU A 339 22.42 0.26 16.37
CA LEU A 339 21.23 -0.29 17.00
C LEU A 339 19.95 -0.22 16.16
N GLU A 340 19.83 0.73 15.23
CA GLU A 340 18.58 0.99 14.51
C GLU A 340 18.69 0.84 12.99
N LYS A 341 19.61 -0.02 12.55
CA LYS A 341 19.80 -0.33 11.14
C LYS A 341 18.57 -1.03 10.53
N VAL A 342 18.26 -0.65 9.31
CA VAL A 342 17.15 -1.17 8.50
C VAL A 342 17.67 -1.62 7.13
N GLY A 343 16.90 -2.44 6.43
CA GLY A 343 17.24 -2.94 5.11
C GLY A 343 16.86 -1.98 3.97
N PRO A 344 17.24 -2.33 2.73
CA PRO A 344 17.04 -1.48 1.57
C PRO A 344 15.57 -1.36 1.13
N ARG A 345 14.67 -2.18 1.66
CA ARG A 345 13.22 -2.09 1.39
C ARG A 345 12.50 -1.26 2.45
N TYR A 346 13.12 -0.97 3.59
CA TYR A 346 12.48 -0.29 4.72
C TYR A 346 11.82 1.03 4.30
N SER A 347 10.51 1.14 4.48
CA SER A 347 9.76 2.38 4.32
C SER A 347 8.76 2.52 5.45
N LEU A 348 8.53 3.77 5.89
CA LEU A 348 7.50 4.11 6.88
C LEU A 348 6.12 3.57 6.44
N ASP A 349 5.73 3.83 5.20
CA ASP A 349 4.45 3.38 4.65
C ASP A 349 4.32 1.84 4.63
N GLY A 350 5.39 1.13 4.28
CA GLY A 350 5.44 -0.33 4.29
C GLY A 350 5.25 -0.91 5.69
N MET A 351 5.93 -0.33 6.68
CA MET A 351 5.78 -0.73 8.08
C MET A 351 4.38 -0.41 8.63
N LEU A 352 3.81 0.75 8.31
CA LEU A 352 2.47 1.13 8.74
C LEU A 352 1.39 0.24 8.10
N ALA A 353 1.56 -0.13 6.82
CA ALA A 353 0.68 -1.06 6.14
C ALA A 353 0.78 -2.48 6.73
N ALA A 354 2.01 -2.94 7.01
CA ALA A 354 2.25 -4.22 7.68
C ALA A 354 1.60 -4.28 9.06
N ARG A 355 1.74 -3.20 9.85
CA ARG A 355 1.05 -3.06 11.14
C ARG A 355 -0.47 -3.10 10.99
N GLU A 356 -1.04 -2.29 10.09
CA GLU A 356 -2.50 -2.27 9.89
C GLU A 356 -3.04 -3.67 9.52
N GLN A 357 -2.28 -4.42 8.72
CA GLN A 357 -2.63 -5.77 8.35
C GLN A 357 -2.51 -6.77 9.51
N SER A 358 -1.47 -6.66 10.36
CA SER A 358 -1.34 -7.45 11.59
C SER A 358 -2.46 -7.18 12.59
N VAL A 359 -2.87 -5.91 12.78
CA VAL A 359 -4.02 -5.54 13.63
C VAL A 359 -5.30 -6.21 13.12
N ARG A 360 -5.56 -6.16 11.81
CA ARG A 360 -6.70 -6.84 11.20
C ARG A 360 -6.62 -8.35 11.37
N ALA A 361 -5.42 -8.93 11.32
CA ALA A 361 -5.22 -10.36 11.48
C ALA A 361 -5.54 -10.82 12.90
N VAL A 362 -5.03 -10.12 13.93
CA VAL A 362 -5.37 -10.42 15.32
C VAL A 362 -6.87 -10.30 15.58
N ALA A 363 -7.51 -9.25 15.05
CA ALA A 363 -8.97 -9.10 15.15
C ALA A 363 -9.73 -10.26 14.49
N ALA A 364 -9.29 -10.70 13.30
CA ALA A 364 -9.89 -11.82 12.59
C ALA A 364 -9.70 -13.15 13.34
N ILE A 365 -8.49 -13.41 13.88
CA ILE A 365 -8.18 -14.59 14.68
C ILE A 365 -9.03 -14.60 15.95
N ALA A 366 -9.05 -13.50 16.70
CA ALA A 366 -9.83 -13.36 17.92
C ALA A 366 -11.33 -13.62 17.68
N SER A 367 -11.87 -13.12 16.57
CA SER A 367 -13.28 -13.34 16.21
C SER A 367 -13.65 -14.80 15.90
N GLN A 368 -12.66 -15.62 15.54
CA GLN A 368 -12.84 -17.02 15.19
C GLN A 368 -12.62 -17.97 16.37
N LEU A 369 -12.02 -17.50 17.47
CA LEU A 369 -11.84 -18.30 18.68
C LEU A 369 -13.20 -18.69 19.30
N GLN A 370 -13.35 -19.97 19.65
CA GLN A 370 -14.58 -20.50 20.23
C GLN A 370 -14.30 -21.32 21.49
N VAL A 371 -15.15 -21.16 22.50
CA VAL A 371 -15.16 -22.00 23.69
C VAL A 371 -15.23 -23.47 23.26
N GLY A 372 -14.32 -24.29 23.79
CA GLY A 372 -14.17 -25.69 23.40
C GLY A 372 -13.00 -25.95 22.43
N MET A 373 -12.41 -24.93 21.80
CA MET A 373 -11.18 -25.11 21.02
C MET A 373 -9.99 -25.45 21.91
N THR A 374 -9.13 -26.37 21.44
CA THR A 374 -7.79 -26.54 22.02
C THR A 374 -6.83 -25.45 21.53
N THR A 375 -5.78 -25.20 22.29
CA THR A 375 -4.69 -24.29 21.87
C THR A 375 -4.12 -24.69 20.50
N ALA A 376 -3.94 -25.99 20.24
CA ALA A 376 -3.50 -26.49 18.94
C ALA A 376 -4.44 -26.10 17.79
N GLN A 377 -5.76 -26.25 17.99
CA GLN A 377 -6.76 -25.89 16.99
C GLN A 377 -6.76 -24.39 16.71
N ALA A 378 -6.60 -23.58 17.75
CA ALA A 378 -6.53 -22.13 17.61
C ALA A 378 -5.28 -21.67 16.83
N LEU A 379 -4.12 -22.27 17.11
CA LEU A 379 -2.88 -22.01 16.36
C LEU A 379 -3.00 -22.42 14.89
N GLU A 380 -3.62 -23.57 14.62
CA GLU A 380 -3.88 -24.02 13.25
C GLU A 380 -4.83 -23.05 12.51
N MET A 381 -5.92 -22.63 13.16
CA MET A 381 -6.86 -21.64 12.63
C MET A 381 -6.17 -20.28 12.38
N ALA A 382 -5.30 -19.86 13.28
CA ALA A 382 -4.58 -18.60 13.13
C ALA A 382 -3.58 -18.64 11.97
N ALA A 383 -2.85 -19.74 11.81
CA ALA A 383 -1.97 -19.95 10.66
C ALA A 383 -2.76 -19.90 9.33
N GLN A 384 -3.92 -20.55 9.26
CA GLN A 384 -4.81 -20.51 8.10
C GLN A 384 -5.32 -19.08 7.84
N THR A 385 -5.67 -18.34 8.89
CA THR A 385 -6.13 -16.94 8.77
C THR A 385 -5.03 -16.04 8.22
N LEU A 386 -3.80 -16.12 8.76
CA LEU A 386 -2.66 -15.34 8.30
C LEU A 386 -2.31 -15.66 6.83
N GLN A 387 -2.32 -16.94 6.47
CA GLN A 387 -2.10 -17.40 5.11
C GLN A 387 -3.17 -16.87 4.15
N ALA A 388 -4.45 -16.96 4.51
CA ALA A 388 -5.56 -16.44 3.70
C ALA A 388 -5.51 -14.91 3.54
N MET A 389 -4.94 -14.21 4.52
CA MET A 389 -4.71 -12.77 4.47
C MET A 389 -3.47 -12.39 3.64
N GLY A 390 -2.71 -13.36 3.15
CA GLY A 390 -1.55 -13.14 2.27
C GLY A 390 -0.22 -12.95 2.98
N ALA A 391 -0.05 -13.47 4.21
CA ALA A 391 1.23 -13.45 4.89
C ALA A 391 2.19 -14.38 4.14
N SER A 392 3.38 -13.89 3.76
CA SER A 392 4.34 -14.73 3.05
C SER A 392 5.05 -15.70 4.00
N HIS A 393 5.43 -15.22 5.18
CA HIS A 393 6.11 -15.96 6.22
C HIS A 393 5.69 -15.43 7.59
N THR A 394 6.11 -16.12 8.66
CA THR A 394 6.09 -15.59 10.03
C THR A 394 7.53 -15.45 10.50
N TRP A 395 7.94 -14.25 10.92
CA TRP A 395 9.31 -14.00 11.36
C TRP A 395 9.55 -14.42 12.82
N HIS A 396 8.48 -14.45 13.65
CA HIS A 396 8.40 -15.30 14.84
C HIS A 396 7.10 -16.11 14.86
N PRO A 397 7.03 -17.21 15.65
CA PRO A 397 5.83 -18.03 15.76
C PRO A 397 4.62 -17.23 16.23
N THR A 398 3.44 -17.57 15.71
CA THR A 398 2.16 -17.14 16.29
C THR A 398 2.01 -17.72 17.70
N TYR A 399 1.70 -16.86 18.67
CA TYR A 399 1.43 -17.27 20.04
C TYR A 399 -0.05 -17.09 20.36
N ILE A 400 -0.70 -18.18 20.76
CA ILE A 400 -2.05 -18.16 21.32
C ILE A 400 -2.01 -18.87 22.66
N ARG A 401 -2.45 -18.20 23.73
CA ARG A 401 -2.40 -18.73 25.10
C ARG A 401 -3.74 -18.55 25.80
N PHE A 402 -4.25 -19.61 26.40
CA PHE A 402 -5.55 -19.61 27.10
C PHE A 402 -5.36 -19.67 28.61
N GLY A 403 -6.14 -18.89 29.35
CA GLY A 403 -6.20 -18.87 30.82
C GLY A 403 -4.82 -18.84 31.45
N ASP A 404 -4.50 -19.83 32.29
CA ASP A 404 -3.24 -19.96 33.02
C ASP A 404 -1.98 -19.92 32.15
N ASP A 405 -2.07 -20.20 30.85
CA ASP A 405 -0.92 -20.14 29.96
C ASP A 405 -0.55 -18.70 29.58
N THR A 406 -1.43 -17.72 29.84
CA THR A 406 -1.18 -16.29 29.54
C THR A 406 -0.03 -15.67 30.36
N VAL A 407 0.34 -16.26 31.50
CA VAL A 407 1.53 -15.81 32.28
C VAL A 407 2.85 -16.36 31.74
N ARG A 408 2.79 -17.33 30.82
CA ARG A 408 4.01 -17.95 30.28
C ARG A 408 4.64 -17.04 29.25
N THR A 409 5.96 -17.10 29.10
CA THR A 409 6.73 -16.46 28.01
C THR A 409 6.93 -17.44 26.85
N PRO A 410 7.30 -16.97 25.64
CA PRO A 410 7.57 -17.84 24.49
C PRO A 410 8.50 -19.03 24.76
N ARG A 411 9.47 -18.87 25.68
CA ARG A 411 10.47 -19.90 26.01
C ARG A 411 9.96 -21.01 26.93
N GLN A 412 8.83 -20.81 27.60
CA GLN A 412 8.31 -21.71 28.63
C GLN A 412 7.39 -22.81 28.08
N GLY A 413 7.07 -22.78 26.78
CA GLY A 413 6.16 -23.71 26.13
C GLY A 413 4.71 -23.61 26.64
N ILE A 414 3.77 -24.17 25.89
CA ILE A 414 2.33 -24.10 26.18
C ILE A 414 1.70 -25.49 26.17
N ASP A 415 0.56 -25.65 26.83
CA ASP A 415 -0.23 -26.88 26.70
C ASP A 415 -1.12 -26.81 25.45
N LEU A 416 -0.71 -27.57 24.42
CA LEU A 416 -1.43 -27.67 23.16
C LEU A 416 -2.83 -28.29 23.29
N GLN A 417 -3.09 -29.04 24.37
CA GLN A 417 -4.37 -29.68 24.64
C GLN A 417 -5.27 -28.85 25.57
N ARG A 418 -4.79 -27.71 26.07
CA ARG A 418 -5.63 -26.81 26.88
C ARG A 418 -6.81 -26.32 26.06
N VAL A 419 -8.00 -26.40 26.64
CA VAL A 419 -9.26 -26.02 26.00
C VAL A 419 -9.70 -24.64 26.49
N LEU A 420 -10.09 -23.78 25.55
CA LEU A 420 -10.67 -22.47 25.82
C LEU A 420 -12.01 -22.61 26.57
N ARG A 421 -12.11 -22.00 27.76
CA ARG A 421 -13.29 -22.03 28.63
C ARG A 421 -14.14 -20.77 28.47
N THR A 422 -15.38 -20.83 28.97
CA THR A 422 -16.36 -19.73 28.89
C THR A 422 -15.96 -18.45 29.62
N THR A 423 -14.98 -18.51 30.53
CA THR A 423 -14.54 -17.38 31.36
C THR A 423 -13.04 -17.14 31.26
N ASP A 424 -12.38 -17.61 30.20
CA ASP A 424 -10.91 -17.52 30.06
C ASP A 424 -10.44 -16.14 29.57
N ILE A 425 -9.17 -15.86 29.84
CA ILE A 425 -8.39 -14.79 29.22
C ILE A 425 -7.52 -15.38 28.12
N VAL A 426 -7.35 -14.67 27.01
CA VAL A 426 -6.66 -15.19 25.82
C VAL A 426 -5.69 -14.17 25.28
N VAL A 427 -4.43 -14.55 25.12
CA VAL A 427 -3.44 -13.77 24.37
C VAL A 427 -3.39 -14.28 22.94
N VAL A 428 -3.40 -13.36 21.97
CA VAL A 428 -3.10 -13.63 20.56
C VAL A 428 -2.01 -12.67 20.13
N ASP A 429 -0.94 -13.21 19.57
CA ASP A 429 0.27 -12.49 19.20
C ASP A 429 0.81 -13.08 17.88
N VAL A 430 1.04 -12.22 16.89
CA VAL A 430 1.39 -12.61 15.52
C VAL A 430 2.53 -11.79 14.93
N GLY A 431 3.51 -12.49 14.35
CA GLY A 431 4.63 -11.91 13.60
C GLY A 431 4.65 -12.22 12.11
N PRO A 432 3.60 -11.89 11.34
CA PRO A 432 3.56 -12.16 9.90
C PRO A 432 4.50 -11.23 9.12
N VAL A 433 4.87 -11.65 7.91
CA VAL A 433 5.57 -10.82 6.94
C VAL A 433 4.61 -10.46 5.82
N TRP A 434 4.39 -9.17 5.62
CA TRP A 434 3.50 -8.60 4.60
C TRP A 434 4.32 -7.84 3.56
N ASP A 435 4.33 -8.31 2.30
CA ASP A 435 5.06 -7.65 1.21
C ASP A 435 6.55 -7.34 1.50
N GLY A 436 7.18 -8.21 2.31
CA GLY A 436 8.58 -8.07 2.73
C GLY A 436 8.80 -7.11 3.90
N TYR A 437 7.75 -6.70 4.60
CA TYR A 437 7.81 -5.96 5.86
C TYR A 437 7.37 -6.85 7.01
N GLU A 438 8.05 -6.77 8.14
CA GLU A 438 7.64 -7.46 9.35
C GLU A 438 6.44 -6.72 9.94
N GLY A 439 5.34 -7.44 10.11
CA GLY A 439 4.24 -7.03 10.95
C GLY A 439 4.42 -7.67 12.31
N ASP A 440 4.02 -6.94 13.35
CA ASP A 440 4.09 -7.42 14.72
C ASP A 440 2.98 -6.76 15.52
N TYR A 441 2.11 -7.57 16.10
CA TYR A 441 0.94 -7.11 16.83
C TYR A 441 0.34 -8.23 17.65
N GLY A 442 -0.02 -7.91 18.88
CA GLY A 442 -0.58 -8.85 19.83
C GLY A 442 -1.45 -8.15 20.85
N ASP A 443 -2.53 -8.81 21.25
CA ASP A 443 -3.49 -8.28 22.21
C ASP A 443 -4.13 -9.40 23.04
N THR A 444 -4.84 -8.99 24.10
CA THR A 444 -5.51 -9.87 25.05
C THR A 444 -7.03 -9.70 25.03
N PHE A 445 -7.73 -10.82 24.97
CA PHE A 445 -9.18 -10.92 24.89
C PHE A 445 -9.74 -11.64 26.12
N VAL A 446 -10.93 -11.24 26.57
CA VAL A 446 -11.62 -11.91 27.70
C VAL A 446 -12.89 -12.56 27.17
N PHE A 447 -13.05 -13.85 27.47
CA PHE A 447 -14.28 -14.59 27.23
C PHE A 447 -15.14 -14.58 28.49
N GLY A 448 -16.44 -14.33 28.31
CA GLY A 448 -17.40 -14.24 29.41
C GLY A 448 -17.12 -13.10 30.39
N GLU A 449 -17.71 -13.19 31.58
CA GLU A 449 -17.58 -12.17 32.62
C GLU A 449 -16.66 -12.68 33.74
N HIS A 450 -15.44 -12.13 33.81
CA HIS A 450 -14.51 -12.42 34.89
C HIS A 450 -13.76 -11.15 35.33
N ALA A 451 -14.10 -10.64 36.52
CA ALA A 451 -13.64 -9.33 37.00
C ALA A 451 -12.11 -9.18 36.99
N LEU A 452 -11.38 -10.23 37.38
CA LEU A 452 -9.92 -10.21 37.40
C LEU A 452 -9.31 -10.17 35.99
N HIS A 453 -9.94 -10.83 35.00
CA HIS A 453 -9.44 -10.81 33.62
C HIS A 453 -9.63 -9.44 32.98
N HIS A 454 -10.80 -8.83 33.15
CA HIS A 454 -11.05 -7.45 32.69
C HIS A 454 -10.14 -6.43 33.40
N ALA A 455 -9.89 -6.61 34.70
CA ALA A 455 -8.95 -5.75 35.43
C ALA A 455 -7.52 -5.89 34.87
N CYS A 456 -7.10 -7.10 34.49
CA CYS A 456 -5.81 -7.36 33.88
C CYS A 456 -5.66 -6.66 32.52
N VAL A 457 -6.61 -6.87 31.60
CA VAL A 457 -6.58 -6.24 30.26
C VAL A 457 -6.64 -4.71 30.34
N LYS A 458 -7.47 -4.17 31.24
CA LYS A 458 -7.50 -2.72 31.46
C LYS A 458 -6.15 -2.20 31.94
N ALA A 459 -5.56 -2.85 32.95
CA ALA A 459 -4.26 -2.42 33.48
C ALA A 459 -3.15 -2.54 32.43
N LEU A 460 -3.20 -3.57 31.59
CA LEU A 460 -2.27 -3.78 30.49
C LEU A 460 -2.27 -2.60 29.51
N HIS A 461 -3.44 -2.23 28.97
CA HIS A 461 -3.53 -1.10 28.03
C HIS A 461 -3.19 0.24 28.70
N ASP A 462 -3.59 0.44 29.97
CA ASP A 462 -3.20 1.64 30.73
C ASP A 462 -1.67 1.74 30.88
N VAL A 463 -0.99 0.63 31.25
CA VAL A 463 0.49 0.59 31.38
C VAL A 463 1.16 0.83 30.03
N PHE A 464 0.66 0.22 28.97
CA PHE A 464 1.18 0.43 27.61
C PHE A 464 1.07 1.90 27.19
N ASP A 465 -0.11 2.52 27.30
CA ASP A 465 -0.32 3.90 26.89
C ASP A 465 0.51 4.89 27.71
N GLU A 466 0.61 4.70 29.03
CA GLU A 466 1.46 5.52 29.87
C GLU A 466 2.94 5.38 29.50
N THR A 467 3.38 4.17 29.15
CA THR A 467 4.77 3.89 28.72
C THR A 467 5.05 4.53 27.36
N ARG A 468 4.13 4.41 26.40
CA ARG A 468 4.21 5.09 25.09
C ARG A 468 4.22 6.62 25.23
N GLN A 469 3.45 7.18 26.15
CA GLN A 469 3.51 8.61 26.47
C GLN A 469 4.84 9.00 27.14
N ALA A 470 5.44 8.11 27.93
CA ALA A 470 6.78 8.31 28.48
C ALA A 470 7.84 8.32 27.36
N TRP A 471 7.72 7.42 26.39
CA TRP A 471 8.56 7.43 25.19
C TRP A 471 8.51 8.77 24.43
N GLY A 472 7.31 9.35 24.22
CA GLY A 472 7.17 10.67 23.60
C GLY A 472 7.81 11.84 24.39
N ARG A 473 8.23 11.60 25.65
CA ARG A 473 8.99 12.55 26.48
C ARG A 473 10.52 12.34 26.40
N GLY A 474 10.97 11.37 25.61
CA GLY A 474 12.39 11.10 25.36
C GLY A 474 13.03 10.11 26.32
N LEU A 475 12.29 9.13 26.85
CA LEU A 475 12.87 8.06 27.67
C LEU A 475 13.62 7.04 26.79
N THR A 476 14.75 6.55 27.29
CA THR A 476 15.48 5.44 26.65
C THR A 476 14.73 4.13 26.79
N GLY A 477 15.05 3.12 25.98
CA GLY A 477 14.39 1.82 26.05
C GLY A 477 14.48 1.18 27.45
N ARG A 478 15.63 1.26 28.13
CA ARG A 478 15.77 0.86 29.52
C ARG A 478 14.86 1.64 30.48
N GLU A 479 14.80 2.96 30.33
CA GLU A 479 13.96 3.83 31.15
C GLU A 479 12.46 3.55 30.91
N LEU A 480 12.07 3.15 29.69
CA LEU A 480 10.69 2.74 29.39
C LEU A 480 10.27 1.51 30.18
N TYR A 481 11.13 0.48 30.26
CA TYR A 481 10.81 -0.72 31.04
C TYR A 481 10.87 -0.47 32.55
N ASP A 482 11.75 0.42 33.03
CA ASP A 482 11.71 0.90 34.41
C ASP A 482 10.41 1.67 34.72
N PHE A 483 9.91 2.45 33.75
CA PHE A 483 8.65 3.17 33.87
C PHE A 483 7.45 2.20 33.86
N ALA A 484 7.41 1.27 32.91
CA ALA A 484 6.38 0.26 32.79
C ALA A 484 6.27 -0.60 34.05
N GLU A 485 7.41 -1.01 34.63
CA GLU A 485 7.45 -1.80 35.86
C GLU A 485 6.85 -1.03 37.05
N ARG A 486 7.20 0.25 37.22
CA ARG A 486 6.60 1.11 38.25
C ARG A 486 5.11 1.32 38.02
N SER A 487 4.69 1.52 36.77
CA SER A 487 3.28 1.71 36.42
C SER A 487 2.46 0.45 36.71
N ALA A 488 2.98 -0.73 36.37
CA ALA A 488 2.37 -2.02 36.67
C ALA A 488 2.24 -2.25 38.19
N GLN A 489 3.32 -2.03 38.94
CA GLN A 489 3.33 -2.19 40.40
C GLN A 489 2.32 -1.25 41.08
N ALA A 490 2.22 0.00 40.63
CA ALA A 490 1.24 0.96 41.15
C ALA A 490 -0.21 0.53 40.92
N LYS A 491 -0.45 -0.30 39.90
CA LYS A 491 -1.76 -0.89 39.57
C LYS A 491 -1.96 -2.29 40.17
N GLY A 492 -0.99 -2.81 40.94
CA GLY A 492 -1.06 -4.12 41.59
C GLY A 492 -0.64 -5.30 40.71
N TRP A 493 0.02 -5.06 39.58
CA TRP A 493 0.48 -6.08 38.64
C TRP A 493 2.00 -6.17 38.60
N GLN A 494 2.53 -7.31 38.12
CA GLN A 494 3.96 -7.51 37.88
C GLN A 494 4.24 -7.47 36.39
N LEU A 495 5.26 -6.72 35.97
CA LEU A 495 5.74 -6.73 34.59
C LEU A 495 6.65 -7.94 34.37
N GLU A 496 6.41 -8.75 33.34
CA GLU A 496 7.37 -9.77 32.90
C GLU A 496 8.47 -9.10 32.07
N ARG A 497 9.51 -8.65 32.76
CA ARG A 497 10.57 -7.82 32.18
C ARG A 497 11.46 -8.56 31.17
N ASN A 498 11.44 -9.90 31.16
CA ASN A 498 12.23 -10.67 30.20
C ASN A 498 11.58 -10.77 28.81
N LEU A 499 10.28 -10.44 28.72
CA LEU A 499 9.57 -10.26 27.47
C LEU A 499 9.57 -8.77 27.14
N ALA A 500 10.68 -8.36 26.53
CA ALA A 500 10.90 -6.98 26.14
C ALA A 500 10.85 -6.87 24.62
N GLY A 501 10.29 -5.74 24.18
CA GLY A 501 10.15 -5.34 22.80
C GLY A 501 11.44 -5.45 22.02
N HIS A 502 11.32 -5.57 20.71
CA HIS A 502 12.46 -5.74 19.84
C HIS A 502 12.36 -4.83 18.62
N ARG A 503 13.37 -4.95 17.78
CA ARG A 503 13.46 -4.29 16.48
C ARG A 503 12.40 -4.83 15.53
N ILE A 504 11.92 -3.95 14.65
CA ILE A 504 11.08 -4.34 13.53
C ILE A 504 11.51 -3.56 12.29
N ALA A 505 11.52 -4.18 11.12
CA ALA A 505 11.93 -3.53 9.88
C ALA A 505 11.35 -4.22 8.63
N ASP A 506 11.90 -3.88 7.46
CA ASP A 506 11.79 -4.77 6.32
C ASP A 506 12.45 -6.11 6.65
N PHE A 507 11.77 -7.20 6.29
CA PHE A 507 12.18 -8.54 6.64
C PHE A 507 13.50 -8.92 5.95
N PRO A 508 14.48 -9.51 6.66
CA PRO A 508 14.48 -9.86 8.09
C PRO A 508 15.30 -8.87 8.96
N HIS A 509 14.72 -8.30 10.02
CA HIS A 509 15.45 -7.39 10.92
C HIS A 509 16.57 -8.08 11.70
N VAL A 510 16.44 -9.40 11.95
CA VAL A 510 17.41 -10.19 12.73
C VAL A 510 18.82 -10.18 12.14
N LEU A 511 18.96 -9.81 10.87
CA LEU A 511 20.26 -9.61 10.22
C LEU A 511 21.02 -8.38 10.73
N TYR A 512 20.34 -7.46 11.42
CA TYR A 512 20.88 -6.17 11.86
C TYR A 512 21.13 -6.10 13.36
N GLY A 513 20.44 -6.90 14.18
CA GLY A 513 20.62 -6.96 15.63
C GLY A 513 19.56 -7.81 16.31
N GLN A 514 19.79 -8.17 17.57
CA GLN A 514 18.83 -8.86 18.46
C GLN A 514 18.67 -8.12 19.79
N ASP A 515 19.02 -6.84 19.82
CA ASP A 515 18.96 -6.01 21.01
C ASP A 515 17.51 -5.89 21.48
N LYS A 516 17.34 -5.99 22.80
CA LYS A 516 16.04 -5.80 23.42
C LYS A 516 15.83 -4.33 23.75
N LEU A 517 14.61 -3.87 23.54
CA LEU A 517 14.18 -2.51 23.87
C LEU A 517 14.48 -2.17 25.33
N ALA A 518 14.28 -3.12 26.27
CA ALA A 518 14.57 -2.92 27.69
C ALA A 518 16.06 -2.74 28.05
N GLU A 519 16.97 -2.98 27.10
CA GLU A 519 18.42 -2.99 27.33
C GLU A 519 19.14 -1.82 26.61
N ILE A 520 18.46 -1.12 25.68
CA ILE A 520 19.07 -0.02 24.94
C ILE A 520 19.05 1.31 25.72
N GLU A 521 20.13 2.06 25.60
CA GLU A 521 20.35 3.35 26.27
C GLU A 521 20.07 4.55 25.35
N ILE A 522 19.43 4.30 24.19
CA ILE A 522 18.97 5.36 23.27
C ILE A 522 17.46 5.57 23.44
N VAL A 523 16.98 6.76 23.08
CA VAL A 523 15.54 6.97 22.85
C VAL A 523 15.18 6.21 21.58
N PRO A 524 14.28 5.20 21.66
CA PRO A 524 13.90 4.39 20.51
C PRO A 524 13.28 5.27 19.41
N SER A 525 13.70 5.07 18.17
CA SER A 525 13.09 5.73 17.01
C SER A 525 11.71 5.15 16.69
N GLU A 526 10.84 5.98 16.14
CA GLU A 526 9.51 5.54 15.70
C GLU A 526 9.59 4.51 14.57
N VAL A 527 8.60 3.63 14.53
CA VAL A 527 8.36 2.68 13.42
C VAL A 527 9.48 1.67 13.15
N VAL A 528 10.41 1.54 14.09
CA VAL A 528 11.51 0.57 14.04
C VAL A 528 11.69 -0.24 15.32
N TRP A 529 10.84 0.02 16.32
CA TRP A 529 10.75 -0.70 17.59
C TRP A 529 9.30 -1.03 17.93
N VAL A 530 9.11 -2.22 18.47
CA VAL A 530 7.85 -2.67 19.07
C VAL A 530 7.97 -2.52 20.57
N LEU A 531 6.94 -1.95 21.20
CA LEU A 531 6.82 -1.96 22.65
C LEU A 531 6.00 -3.18 23.04
N GLU A 532 6.56 -4.06 23.88
CA GLU A 532 5.85 -5.22 24.41
C GLU A 532 5.62 -5.05 25.90
N ILE A 533 4.37 -5.21 26.35
CA ILE A 533 4.01 -5.23 27.76
C ILE A 533 3.32 -6.55 28.06
N GLN A 534 3.92 -7.35 28.94
CA GLN A 534 3.25 -8.48 29.57
C GLN A 534 3.07 -8.22 31.05
N LEU A 535 1.82 -8.28 31.53
CA LEU A 535 1.50 -8.21 32.94
C LEU A 535 1.11 -9.59 33.47
N CYS A 536 1.53 -9.87 34.71
CA CYS A 536 1.15 -11.05 35.47
C CYS A 536 0.55 -10.65 36.81
N HIS A 537 -0.48 -11.35 37.25
CA HIS A 537 -1.01 -11.19 38.61
C HIS A 537 0.03 -11.71 39.62
N PRO A 538 0.20 -11.06 40.79
CA PRO A 538 1.23 -11.44 41.77
C PRO A 538 1.04 -12.83 42.39
N THR A 539 -0.18 -13.37 42.39
CA THR A 539 -0.50 -14.65 43.07
C THR A 539 -1.38 -15.60 42.26
N GLU A 540 -2.00 -15.12 41.19
CA GLU A 540 -2.97 -15.90 40.40
C GLU A 540 -2.36 -16.17 39.03
N PRO A 541 -2.69 -17.29 38.38
CA PRO A 541 -2.19 -17.59 37.04
C PRO A 541 -2.97 -16.80 35.98
N VAL A 542 -2.95 -15.47 36.08
CA VAL A 542 -3.62 -14.56 35.15
C VAL A 542 -2.58 -13.60 34.60
N GLY A 543 -2.41 -13.62 33.28
CA GLY A 543 -1.56 -12.70 32.57
C GLY A 543 -2.27 -12.08 31.38
N ALA A 544 -1.70 -11.00 30.87
CA ALA A 544 -2.16 -10.33 29.67
C ALA A 544 -0.94 -9.75 28.94
N PHE A 545 -1.01 -9.72 27.62
CA PHE A 545 0.03 -9.25 26.72
C PHE A 545 -0.55 -8.29 25.68
N PHE A 546 0.14 -7.19 25.46
CA PHE A 546 -0.15 -6.26 24.39
C PHE A 546 1.15 -5.72 23.83
N GLU A 547 1.22 -5.66 22.51
CA GLU A 547 2.34 -5.09 21.80
C GLU A 547 1.85 -4.26 20.63
N ASP A 548 2.63 -3.25 20.30
CA ASP A 548 2.43 -2.47 19.10
C ASP A 548 3.70 -1.71 18.74
N ILE A 549 3.81 -1.33 17.48
CA ILE A 549 4.89 -0.48 17.00
C ILE A 549 4.81 0.90 17.69
N LEU A 550 5.96 1.41 18.14
CA LEU A 550 6.06 2.78 18.65
C LEU A 550 5.82 3.79 17.52
N ILE A 551 4.68 4.49 17.58
CA ILE A 551 4.26 5.49 16.59
C ILE A 551 3.91 6.82 17.30
N GLY A 552 4.47 7.93 16.83
CA GLY A 552 4.24 9.29 17.31
C GLY A 552 5.52 10.15 17.30
N GLU A 553 5.39 11.48 17.42
CA GLU A 553 6.55 12.38 17.44
C GLU A 553 7.43 12.13 18.67
N ALA A 554 8.50 11.33 18.51
CA ALA A 554 9.63 11.37 19.43
C ALA A 554 10.31 12.74 19.26
N ARG A 555 10.05 13.66 20.19
CA ARG A 555 10.75 14.95 20.16
C ARG A 555 12.25 14.69 20.28
N PRO A 556 13.09 15.28 19.41
CA PRO A 556 14.53 15.10 19.52
C PRO A 556 14.98 15.58 20.90
N VAL A 557 15.80 14.74 21.55
CA VAL A 557 16.50 15.12 22.77
C VAL A 557 17.29 16.39 22.45
N VAL A 558 16.89 17.49 23.07
CA VAL A 558 17.72 18.69 23.16
C VAL A 558 18.93 18.29 24.00
N ALA A 559 20.04 17.96 23.34
CA ALA A 559 21.33 17.97 24.00
C ALA A 559 21.70 19.44 24.28
N THR A 560 21.25 19.96 25.42
CA THR A 560 21.79 21.21 25.97
C THR A 560 23.19 20.97 26.53
N ALA A 561 24.14 21.70 25.94
CA ALA A 561 25.48 22.06 26.38
C ALA A 561 25.95 21.66 27.78
N ALA A 562 27.14 21.05 27.84
CA ALA A 562 28.28 21.50 28.63
C ALA A 562 29.58 21.13 27.91
#